data_AF-A0A2S4L4U3-F1
#
_entry.id   AF-A0A2S4L4U3-F1
#
_cell.length_a   1.000
_cell.length_b   1.000
_cell.length_c   1.000
_cell.angle_alpha   90.00
_cell.angle_beta   90.00
_cell.angle_gamma   90.00
#
_symmetry.space_group_name_H-M   'P 1'
#
loop_
_entity.id
_entity.type
_entity.pdbx_description
1 polymer ?
#
loop_
_entity_poly.entity_id
_entity_poly.type
_entity_poly.pdbx_seq_one_letter_code
_entity_poly.pdbx_strand_id
1 'polypeptide(L)'
;MRDFEELLVHGLGILQTRQMLRRGMSTMLAHPSGMDSDSPRANVLDIVSNATVLHRSVTAVKFISGNVNYTRENVDFVQMLHYKSIDLNRILDEAVLPQSAFEESREAEIVVVYGKHEQSAPADGIVRSILHLALSSELQYTEGSQTVFIKNIGCTAYDSNETARPTATATVAFDFPSVEAADRFHLEVEAIRMDLFVIHLEYPRADEKALIKLQAQDVHTERMHICDADITILQNTKTQRFRLVVRSKNGYSVLSQEHTPYGADMFAVTKDFFQTLAAGNRPDYNTLSFEVYMDASGKRVVTKCSQGFTHLVFSDSKIEQVFTMGLAAVGGPSERYLTDGSQDEPMEGVAQT
;
A
#
# COMPACT_ATOMS: atom_id res chain seq x y z
N MET A 1 4.58 -7.67 -23.47
CA MET A 1 3.35 -7.57 -22.67
C MET A 1 3.36 -6.29 -21.83
N ARG A 2 4.45 -6.04 -21.08
CA ARG A 2 4.68 -4.78 -20.34
C ARG A 2 4.56 -3.49 -21.18
N ASP A 3 5.23 -3.41 -22.33
CA ASP A 3 5.15 -2.22 -23.19
C ASP A 3 3.72 -1.92 -23.65
N PHE A 4 2.89 -2.95 -23.78
CA PHE A 4 1.49 -2.80 -24.15
C PHE A 4 0.65 -2.25 -22.99
N GLU A 5 0.82 -2.78 -21.78
CA GLU A 5 0.10 -2.28 -20.60
C GLU A 5 0.53 -0.84 -20.25
N GLU A 6 1.83 -0.56 -20.32
CA GLU A 6 2.40 0.73 -19.94
C GLU A 6 2.12 1.82 -21.00
N LEU A 7 2.28 1.51 -22.30
CA LEU A 7 2.08 2.52 -23.35
C LEU A 7 0.61 2.63 -23.78
N LEU A 8 -0.12 1.51 -23.84
CA LEU A 8 -1.48 1.51 -24.37
C LEU A 8 -2.52 1.65 -23.27
N VAL A 9 -2.58 0.69 -22.32
CA VAL A 9 -3.65 0.66 -21.32
C VAL A 9 -3.54 1.86 -20.38
N HIS A 10 -2.36 2.06 -19.79
CA HIS A 10 -2.10 3.18 -18.89
C HIS A 10 -2.16 4.52 -19.63
N GLY A 11 -1.52 4.63 -20.79
CA GLY A 11 -1.53 5.85 -21.61
C GLY A 11 -2.94 6.29 -22.00
N LEU A 12 -3.80 5.37 -22.46
CA LEU A 12 -5.20 5.66 -22.79
C LEU A 12 -6.00 6.07 -21.55
N GLY A 13 -5.81 5.39 -20.42
CA GLY A 13 -6.44 5.74 -19.14
C GLY A 13 -6.14 7.18 -18.74
N ILE A 14 -4.86 7.58 -18.81
CA ILE A 14 -4.45 8.96 -18.49
C ILE A 14 -5.08 9.98 -19.44
N LEU A 15 -5.11 9.69 -20.75
CA LEU A 15 -5.72 10.59 -21.73
C LEU A 15 -7.21 10.80 -21.46
N GLN A 16 -7.92 9.74 -21.10
CA GLN A 16 -9.33 9.82 -20.73
C GLN A 16 -9.52 10.62 -19.44
N THR A 17 -8.76 10.32 -18.40
CA THR A 17 -8.76 11.08 -17.13
C THR A 17 -8.50 12.56 -17.37
N ARG A 18 -7.49 12.90 -18.16
CA ARG A 18 -7.14 14.29 -18.52
C ARG A 18 -8.29 14.99 -19.22
N GLN A 19 -8.96 14.33 -20.18
CA GLN A 19 -10.14 14.86 -20.85
C GLN A 19 -11.28 15.15 -19.86
N MET A 20 -11.47 14.28 -18.87
CA MET A 20 -12.50 14.46 -17.84
C MET A 20 -12.20 15.66 -16.95
N LEU A 21 -10.99 15.72 -16.39
CA LEU A 21 -10.56 16.79 -15.49
C LEU A 21 -10.51 18.16 -16.18
N ARG A 22 -10.05 18.25 -17.44
CA ARG A 22 -10.05 19.51 -18.21
C ARG A 22 -11.45 20.09 -18.43
N ARG A 23 -12.48 19.24 -18.42
CA ARG A 23 -13.88 19.66 -18.55
C ARG A 23 -14.53 19.98 -17.20
N GLY A 24 -13.75 19.95 -16.10
CA GLY A 24 -14.27 20.11 -14.74
C GLY A 24 -15.16 18.95 -14.30
N MET A 25 -15.09 17.79 -14.98
CA MET A 25 -15.88 16.63 -14.58
C MET A 25 -15.22 15.94 -13.38
N SER A 26 -16.00 15.79 -12.30
CA SER A 26 -15.66 15.02 -11.12
C SER A 26 -16.52 13.77 -11.10
N THR A 27 -15.91 12.59 -11.13
CA THR A 27 -16.60 11.30 -11.23
C THR A 27 -15.88 10.24 -10.38
N MET A 28 -16.49 9.07 -10.22
CA MET A 28 -15.85 7.90 -9.59
C MET A 28 -14.63 7.35 -10.37
N LEU A 29 -14.44 7.77 -11.64
CA LEU A 29 -13.27 7.37 -12.43
C LEU A 29 -12.07 8.31 -12.22
N ALA A 30 -12.38 9.59 -12.00
CA ALA A 30 -11.40 10.63 -11.78
C ALA A 30 -12.04 11.86 -11.15
N HIS A 31 -11.37 12.43 -10.17
CA HIS A 31 -11.79 13.68 -9.55
C HIS A 31 -10.60 14.45 -8.96
N PRO A 32 -10.68 15.79 -8.88
CA PRO A 32 -9.71 16.58 -8.14
C PRO A 32 -9.91 16.42 -6.62
N SER A 33 -8.85 16.63 -5.86
CA SER A 33 -8.84 16.66 -4.40
C SER A 33 -7.87 17.74 -3.91
N GLY A 34 -8.13 18.29 -2.71
CA GLY A 34 -7.26 19.31 -2.12
C GLY A 34 -7.18 20.60 -2.94
N MET A 35 -8.29 21.06 -3.54
CA MET A 35 -8.30 22.28 -4.37
C MET A 35 -7.89 23.55 -3.61
N ASP A 36 -8.06 23.56 -2.28
CA ASP A 36 -7.66 24.66 -1.40
C ASP A 36 -6.21 24.51 -0.87
N SER A 37 -5.49 23.48 -1.30
CA SER A 37 -4.09 23.25 -0.92
C SER A 37 -3.13 23.82 -1.95
N ASP A 38 -1.89 24.09 -1.52
CA ASP A 38 -0.81 24.57 -2.40
C ASP A 38 -0.47 23.57 -3.53
N SER A 39 -0.85 22.30 -3.39
CA SER A 39 -0.60 21.24 -4.36
C SER A 39 -1.88 20.41 -4.60
N PRO A 40 -2.84 20.91 -5.40
CA PRO A 40 -4.06 20.15 -5.68
C PRO A 40 -3.71 18.84 -6.38
N ARG A 41 -4.43 17.78 -6.04
CA ARG A 41 -4.20 16.45 -6.58
C ARG A 41 -5.35 16.01 -7.48
N ALA A 42 -5.03 15.13 -8.43
CA ALA A 42 -5.99 14.37 -9.19
C ALA A 42 -5.99 12.92 -8.68
N ASN A 43 -7.16 12.44 -8.26
CA ASN A 43 -7.39 11.04 -7.95
C ASN A 43 -7.87 10.34 -9.22
N VAL A 44 -7.26 9.19 -9.51
CA VAL A 44 -7.51 8.38 -10.71
C VAL A 44 -7.83 6.97 -10.25
N LEU A 45 -8.96 6.43 -10.69
CA LEU A 45 -9.40 5.10 -10.31
C LEU A 45 -8.35 4.07 -10.74
N ASP A 46 -7.97 3.20 -9.79
CA ASP A 46 -6.99 2.15 -10.02
C ASP A 46 -7.62 0.77 -9.88
N ILE A 47 -8.24 0.50 -8.71
CA ILE A 47 -8.92 -0.77 -8.42
C ILE A 47 -10.41 -0.50 -8.23
N VAL A 48 -11.23 -1.41 -8.77
CA VAL A 48 -12.67 -1.42 -8.57
C VAL A 48 -13.11 -2.83 -8.19
N SER A 49 -13.86 -2.93 -7.09
CA SER A 49 -14.55 -4.19 -6.72
C SER A 49 -15.46 -4.68 -7.84
N ASN A 50 -15.81 -5.97 -7.79
CA ASN A 50 -16.69 -6.52 -8.81
C ASN A 50 -18.10 -5.90 -8.71
N ALA A 51 -18.38 -4.91 -9.56
CA ALA A 51 -19.64 -4.18 -9.60
C ALA A 51 -20.86 -5.11 -9.78
N THR A 52 -20.70 -6.27 -10.42
CA THR A 52 -21.80 -7.22 -10.61
C THR A 52 -22.19 -7.99 -9.34
N VAL A 53 -21.26 -8.11 -8.37
CA VAL A 53 -21.47 -8.86 -7.11
C VAL A 53 -22.14 -7.98 -6.05
N LEU A 54 -21.77 -6.70 -6.01
CA LEU A 54 -22.21 -5.76 -4.97
C LEU A 54 -23.48 -4.99 -5.35
N HIS A 55 -23.83 -4.92 -6.64
CA HIS A 55 -25.00 -4.20 -7.11
C HIS A 55 -26.30 -4.91 -6.69
N ARG A 56 -27.08 -4.25 -5.81
CA ARG A 56 -28.37 -4.71 -5.23
C ARG A 56 -28.32 -5.88 -4.25
N SER A 57 -27.15 -6.18 -3.69
CA SER A 57 -27.01 -7.25 -2.67
C SER A 57 -27.25 -6.75 -1.24
N VAL A 58 -27.42 -5.45 -1.01
CA VAL A 58 -27.56 -4.84 0.33
C VAL A 58 -29.01 -4.41 0.54
N THR A 59 -29.64 -4.86 1.63
CA THR A 59 -31.02 -4.49 2.00
C THR A 59 -31.06 -3.21 2.82
N ALA A 60 -30.08 -2.99 3.70
CA ALA A 60 -30.00 -1.76 4.46
C ALA A 60 -28.56 -1.43 4.87
N VAL A 61 -28.29 -0.15 5.08
CA VAL A 61 -27.06 0.34 5.71
C VAL A 61 -27.42 1.12 6.97
N LYS A 62 -26.82 0.75 8.09
CA LYS A 62 -27.04 1.40 9.38
C LYS A 62 -25.75 2.04 9.88
N PHE A 63 -25.81 3.34 10.15
CA PHE A 63 -24.74 4.14 10.74
C PHE A 63 -24.99 4.29 12.24
N ILE A 64 -23.99 3.94 13.05
CA ILE A 64 -24.04 3.92 14.51
C ILE A 64 -22.93 4.83 15.03
N SER A 65 -23.30 5.91 15.71
CA SER A 65 -22.35 6.82 16.35
C SER A 65 -22.83 7.18 17.75
N GLY A 66 -22.19 6.60 18.77
CA GLY A 66 -22.63 6.70 20.16
C GLY A 66 -24.05 6.15 20.34
N ASN A 67 -24.98 7.00 20.75
CA ASN A 67 -26.39 6.64 20.95
C ASN A 67 -27.27 6.91 19.72
N VAL A 68 -26.69 7.46 18.65
CA VAL A 68 -27.43 7.81 17.43
C VAL A 68 -27.28 6.69 16.43
N ASN A 69 -28.43 6.18 15.98
CA ASN A 69 -28.52 5.17 14.93
C ASN A 69 -29.30 5.75 13.76
N TYR A 70 -28.76 5.58 12.56
CA TYR A 70 -29.38 6.04 11.32
C TYR A 70 -29.40 4.89 10.31
N THR A 71 -30.58 4.49 9.85
CA THR A 71 -30.74 3.35 8.93
C THR A 71 -31.26 3.82 7.57
N ARG A 72 -30.72 3.25 6.50
CA ARG A 72 -31.13 3.46 5.11
C ARG A 72 -31.44 2.12 4.45
N GLU A 73 -32.70 1.93 4.07
CA GLU A 73 -33.18 0.68 3.46
C GLU A 73 -33.20 0.74 1.92
N ASN A 74 -33.19 1.93 1.32
CA ASN A 74 -33.25 2.09 -0.13
C ASN A 74 -31.84 2.22 -0.73
N VAL A 75 -31.07 1.12 -0.71
CA VAL A 75 -29.71 1.09 -1.28
C VAL A 75 -29.79 0.68 -2.75
N ASP A 76 -29.38 1.57 -3.65
CA ASP A 76 -29.35 1.27 -5.09
C ASP A 76 -28.17 0.35 -5.42
N PHE A 77 -26.96 0.76 -5.00
CA PHE A 77 -25.76 -0.05 -5.16
C PHE A 77 -24.68 0.33 -4.15
N VAL A 78 -23.76 -0.61 -3.94
CA VAL A 78 -22.51 -0.40 -3.23
C VAL A 78 -21.37 -0.72 -4.18
N GLN A 79 -20.34 0.12 -4.18
CA GLN A 79 -19.14 -0.08 -4.98
C GLN A 79 -17.92 0.31 -4.16
N MET A 80 -16.92 -0.55 -4.14
CA MET A 80 -15.64 -0.26 -3.53
C MET A 80 -14.64 0.16 -4.60
N LEU A 81 -13.93 1.25 -4.35
CA LEU A 81 -13.04 1.96 -5.27
C LEU A 81 -11.71 2.21 -4.56
N HIS A 82 -10.61 2.10 -5.27
CA HIS A 82 -9.31 2.57 -4.80
C HIS A 82 -8.66 3.39 -5.90
N TYR A 83 -7.97 4.45 -5.47
CA TYR A 83 -7.42 5.46 -6.36
C TYR A 83 -5.91 5.55 -6.19
N LYS A 84 -5.25 5.93 -7.27
CA LYS A 84 -3.93 6.54 -7.22
C LYS A 84 -4.03 8.03 -7.44
N SER A 85 -3.03 8.77 -6.97
CA SER A 85 -3.04 10.22 -6.98
C SER A 85 -1.81 10.80 -7.66
N ILE A 86 -1.98 11.94 -8.32
CA ILE A 86 -0.89 12.70 -8.94
C ILE A 86 -1.17 14.19 -8.74
N ASP A 87 -0.15 15.03 -8.81
CA ASP A 87 -0.35 16.47 -8.90
C ASP A 87 -1.27 16.83 -10.08
N LEU A 88 -2.26 17.69 -9.82
CA LEU A 88 -3.28 18.04 -10.79
C LEU A 88 -2.69 18.76 -12.00
N ASN A 89 -1.70 19.63 -11.81
CA ASN A 89 -1.08 20.35 -12.93
C ASN A 89 -0.27 19.39 -13.80
N ARG A 90 0.47 18.46 -13.17
CA ARG A 90 1.23 17.44 -13.90
C ARG A 90 0.36 16.59 -14.83
N ILE A 91 -0.80 16.12 -14.37
CA ILE A 91 -1.69 15.33 -15.23
C ILE A 91 -2.30 16.14 -16.37
N LEU A 92 -2.50 17.44 -16.18
CA LEU A 92 -3.07 18.33 -17.18
C LEU A 92 -2.04 18.78 -18.22
N ASP A 93 -0.78 18.94 -17.85
CA ASP A 93 0.25 19.58 -18.68
C ASP A 93 1.24 18.58 -19.32
N GLU A 94 1.62 17.50 -18.62
CA GLU A 94 2.63 16.57 -19.13
C GLU A 94 2.06 15.63 -20.19
N ALA A 95 2.72 15.53 -21.35
CA ALA A 95 2.23 14.70 -22.46
C ALA A 95 2.25 13.20 -22.14
N VAL A 96 3.32 12.74 -21.49
CA VAL A 96 3.57 11.33 -21.15
C VAL A 96 3.85 11.24 -19.66
N LEU A 97 3.12 10.35 -18.99
CA LEU A 97 3.25 10.11 -17.56
C LEU A 97 3.44 8.62 -17.33
N PRO A 98 4.58 8.20 -16.76
CA PRO A 98 4.78 6.81 -16.39
C PRO A 98 3.96 6.45 -15.14
N GLN A 99 3.71 5.16 -14.92
CA GLN A 99 3.00 4.68 -13.73
C GLN A 99 3.67 5.13 -12.43
N SER A 100 5.00 5.23 -12.41
CA SER A 100 5.79 5.70 -11.27
C SER A 100 5.56 7.17 -10.91
N ALA A 101 4.85 7.95 -11.73
CA ALA A 101 4.49 9.33 -11.42
C ALA A 101 3.30 9.44 -10.46
N PHE A 102 2.59 8.33 -10.22
CA PHE A 102 1.43 8.26 -9.35
C PHE A 102 1.81 7.73 -7.98
N GLU A 103 1.11 8.22 -6.96
CA GLU A 103 1.19 7.74 -5.59
C GLU A 103 -0.06 6.93 -5.27
N GLU A 104 0.12 5.69 -4.80
CA GLU A 104 -0.99 4.84 -4.40
C GLU A 104 -1.68 5.37 -3.14
N SER A 105 -3.02 5.43 -3.17
CA SER A 105 -3.79 5.76 -1.96
C SER A 105 -3.62 4.65 -0.91
N ARG A 106 -3.56 5.06 0.34
CA ARG A 106 -3.55 4.16 1.51
C ARG A 106 -4.96 3.78 1.98
N GLU A 107 -5.95 4.40 1.36
CA GLU A 107 -7.37 4.24 1.67
C GLU A 107 -8.12 3.86 0.40
N ALA A 108 -9.13 3.02 0.57
CA ALA A 108 -10.15 2.71 -0.41
C ALA A 108 -11.48 3.36 0.02
N GLU A 109 -12.35 3.62 -0.94
CA GLU A 109 -13.67 4.18 -0.73
C GLU A 109 -14.73 3.09 -0.91
N ILE A 110 -15.60 2.90 0.07
CA ILE A 110 -16.84 2.16 -0.11
C ILE A 110 -17.94 3.18 -0.37
N VAL A 111 -18.36 3.27 -1.62
CA VAL A 111 -19.41 4.18 -2.07
C VAL A 111 -20.76 3.48 -1.97
N VAL A 112 -21.68 4.08 -1.21
CA VAL A 112 -23.06 3.64 -1.07
C VAL A 112 -23.96 4.69 -1.72
N VAL A 113 -24.72 4.30 -2.73
CA VAL A 113 -25.69 5.18 -3.39
C VAL A 113 -27.10 4.74 -3.00
N TYR A 114 -27.93 5.71 -2.64
CA TYR A 114 -29.30 5.47 -2.21
C TYR A 114 -30.30 5.78 -3.33
N GLY A 115 -31.36 4.99 -3.41
CA GLY A 115 -32.40 5.15 -4.41
C GLY A 115 -33.24 6.40 -4.20
N LYS A 116 -33.82 6.87 -5.31
CA LYS A 116 -34.75 8.01 -5.32
C LYS A 116 -35.92 7.73 -4.39
N HIS A 117 -36.24 8.71 -3.54
CA HIS A 117 -37.24 8.58 -2.50
C HIS A 117 -38.64 8.33 -3.07
N GLU A 118 -39.24 7.20 -2.70
CA GLU A 118 -40.68 7.13 -2.49
C GLU A 118 -41.02 7.90 -1.21
N GLN A 119 -42.24 8.44 -1.13
CA GLN A 119 -42.67 9.55 -0.25
C GLN A 119 -42.48 9.35 1.28
N SER A 120 -41.87 8.26 1.75
CA SER A 120 -41.70 7.90 3.17
C SER A 120 -40.26 7.90 3.69
N ALA A 121 -39.28 8.44 2.97
CA ALA A 121 -37.87 8.39 3.36
C ALA A 121 -37.37 9.65 4.14
N PRO A 122 -36.28 9.55 4.92
CA PRO A 122 -35.76 10.63 5.77
C PRO A 122 -35.51 11.95 5.03
N ALA A 123 -35.98 13.06 5.61
CA ALA A 123 -35.93 14.41 5.03
C ALA A 123 -34.53 15.05 4.92
N ASP A 124 -33.46 14.28 5.05
CA ASP A 124 -32.09 14.80 5.16
C ASP A 124 -31.41 15.06 3.80
N GLY A 125 -32.01 14.63 2.69
CA GLY A 125 -31.54 14.89 1.33
C GLY A 125 -30.24 14.18 0.94
N ILE A 126 -29.77 13.21 1.74
CA ILE A 126 -28.51 12.49 1.46
C ILE A 126 -28.76 11.43 0.38
N VAL A 127 -28.05 11.53 -0.74
CA VAL A 127 -28.16 10.62 -1.90
C VAL A 127 -27.02 9.61 -1.96
N ARG A 128 -25.89 9.90 -1.31
CA ARG A 128 -24.69 9.07 -1.34
C ARG A 128 -23.89 9.17 -0.05
N SER A 129 -23.19 8.11 0.30
CA SER A 129 -22.21 8.10 1.39
C SER A 129 -20.93 7.41 0.92
N ILE A 130 -19.78 7.93 1.35
CA ILE A 130 -18.47 7.33 1.15
C ILE A 130 -17.94 6.92 2.52
N LEU A 131 -17.57 5.65 2.66
CA LEU A 131 -16.82 5.17 3.81
C LEU A 131 -15.35 5.03 3.43
N HIS A 132 -14.46 5.60 4.24
CA HIS A 132 -13.01 5.61 4.00
C HIS A 132 -12.37 4.39 4.67
N LEU A 133 -12.20 3.33 3.88
CA LEU A 133 -11.64 2.06 4.32
C LEU A 133 -10.11 2.13 4.31
N ALA A 134 -9.49 1.99 5.48
CA ALA A 134 -8.05 1.87 5.63
C ALA A 134 -7.67 0.42 5.95
N LEU A 135 -6.38 0.08 5.81
CA LEU A 135 -5.85 -1.22 6.25
C LEU A 135 -6.20 -1.54 7.72
N SER A 136 -6.17 -0.51 8.57
CA SER A 136 -6.47 -0.60 10.01
C SER A 136 -7.96 -0.61 10.34
N SER A 137 -8.85 -0.49 9.36
CA SER A 137 -10.30 -0.55 9.61
C SER A 137 -10.69 -1.92 10.16
N GLU A 138 -11.51 -1.93 11.20
CA GLU A 138 -11.91 -3.15 11.89
C GLU A 138 -13.20 -3.70 11.26
N LEU A 139 -13.06 -4.79 10.50
CA LEU A 139 -14.17 -5.56 9.94
C LEU A 139 -14.60 -6.64 10.94
N GLN A 140 -15.90 -6.69 11.24
CA GLN A 140 -16.49 -7.75 12.05
C GLN A 140 -17.57 -8.47 11.25
N TYR A 141 -17.36 -9.77 11.06
CA TYR A 141 -18.29 -10.67 10.42
C TYR A 141 -18.35 -11.97 11.21
N THR A 142 -19.54 -12.49 11.41
CA THR A 142 -19.76 -13.81 12.01
C THR A 142 -20.27 -14.72 10.92
N GLU A 143 -19.60 -15.85 10.69
CA GLU A 143 -20.02 -16.84 9.70
C GLU A 143 -21.49 -17.25 9.92
N GLY A 144 -22.29 -17.28 8.86
CA GLY A 144 -23.73 -17.52 8.96
C GLY A 144 -24.57 -16.27 9.27
N SER A 145 -23.95 -15.11 9.49
CA SER A 145 -24.65 -13.82 9.67
C SER A 145 -25.05 -13.23 8.32
N GLN A 146 -26.16 -12.48 8.33
CA GLN A 146 -26.61 -11.64 7.22
C GLN A 146 -26.18 -10.18 7.37
N THR A 147 -25.34 -9.87 8.36
CA THR A 147 -24.86 -8.52 8.64
C THR A 147 -23.35 -8.49 8.74
N VAL A 148 -22.74 -7.51 8.08
CA VAL A 148 -21.30 -7.21 8.12
C VAL A 148 -21.10 -5.84 8.77
N PHE A 149 -20.20 -5.74 9.74
CA PHE A 149 -19.92 -4.48 10.44
C PHE A 149 -18.53 -3.96 10.11
N ILE A 150 -18.42 -2.66 9.85
CA ILE A 150 -17.14 -1.95 9.74
C ILE A 150 -17.10 -0.89 10.85
N LYS A 151 -16.18 -1.06 11.80
CA LYS A 151 -16.10 -0.20 12.99
C LYS A 151 -15.17 0.99 12.78
N ASN A 152 -15.52 2.07 13.46
CA ASN A 152 -14.71 3.30 13.56
C ASN A 152 -14.24 3.83 12.20
N ILE A 153 -15.11 3.78 11.20
CA ILE A 153 -14.79 4.19 9.84
C ILE A 153 -15.23 5.64 9.60
N GLY A 154 -14.38 6.41 8.90
CA GLY A 154 -14.71 7.76 8.47
C GLY A 154 -15.79 7.71 7.40
N CYS A 155 -16.86 8.48 7.59
CA CYS A 155 -18.01 8.52 6.68
C CYS A 155 -18.26 9.94 6.20
N THR A 156 -18.30 10.15 4.89
CA THR A 156 -18.66 11.42 4.26
C THR A 156 -19.99 11.25 3.53
N ALA A 157 -20.99 12.06 3.89
CA ALA A 157 -22.30 12.04 3.24
C ALA A 157 -22.41 13.15 2.19
N TYR A 158 -23.11 12.88 1.10
CA TYR A 158 -23.32 13.81 0.00
C TYR A 158 -24.83 14.01 -0.24
N ASP A 159 -25.23 15.26 -0.41
CA ASP A 159 -26.60 15.60 -0.79
C ASP A 159 -26.81 15.55 -2.31
N SER A 160 -28.04 15.81 -2.75
CA SER A 160 -28.41 15.83 -4.17
C SER A 160 -27.65 16.85 -5.02
N ASN A 161 -27.00 17.84 -4.39
CA ASN A 161 -26.17 18.84 -5.05
C ASN A 161 -24.69 18.44 -5.04
N GLU A 162 -24.36 17.18 -4.67
CA GLU A 162 -23.01 16.68 -4.46
C GLU A 162 -22.20 17.50 -3.44
N THR A 163 -22.87 18.16 -2.51
CA THR A 163 -22.21 18.89 -1.43
C THR A 163 -21.85 17.91 -0.32
N ALA A 164 -20.55 17.80 -0.03
CA ALA A 164 -20.03 16.96 1.02
C ALA A 164 -20.37 17.54 2.41
N ARG A 165 -20.90 16.69 3.29
CA ARG A 165 -21.00 16.97 4.72
C ARG A 165 -19.67 16.68 5.42
N PRO A 166 -19.41 17.29 6.59
CA PRO A 166 -18.23 16.96 7.38
C PRO A 166 -18.13 15.45 7.64
N THR A 167 -16.93 14.91 7.45
CA THR A 167 -16.65 13.49 7.72
C THR A 167 -16.83 13.19 9.20
N ALA A 168 -17.58 12.14 9.51
CA ALA A 168 -17.81 11.68 10.87
C ALA A 168 -17.40 10.21 11.03
N THR A 169 -16.89 9.84 12.20
CA THR A 169 -16.57 8.46 12.52
C THR A 169 -17.81 7.72 13.01
N ALA A 170 -18.08 6.55 12.42
CA ALA A 170 -19.20 5.70 12.79
C ALA A 170 -18.83 4.21 12.71
N THR A 171 -19.64 3.38 13.36
CA THR A 171 -19.73 1.95 13.00
C THR A 171 -20.82 1.81 11.96
N VAL A 172 -20.52 1.16 10.84
CA VAL A 172 -21.48 0.94 9.76
C VAL A 172 -21.81 -0.55 9.68
N ALA A 173 -23.09 -0.88 9.71
CA ALA A 173 -23.61 -2.22 9.49
C ALA A 173 -24.25 -2.30 8.10
N PHE A 174 -23.86 -3.30 7.32
CA PHE A 174 -24.47 -3.65 6.06
C PHE A 174 -25.34 -4.89 6.28
N ASP A 175 -26.64 -4.75 6.06
CA ASP A 175 -27.59 -5.85 6.12
C ASP A 175 -27.83 -6.40 4.71
N PHE A 176 -27.91 -7.72 4.61
CA PHE A 176 -28.01 -8.46 3.36
C PHE A 176 -29.28 -9.33 3.35
N PRO A 177 -29.85 -9.65 2.18
CA PRO A 177 -31.04 -10.50 2.08
C PRO A 177 -30.72 -11.98 2.32
N SER A 178 -29.44 -12.38 2.21
CA SER A 178 -28.99 -13.76 2.40
C SER A 178 -27.59 -13.81 3.00
N VAL A 179 -27.25 -14.96 3.60
CA VAL A 179 -25.93 -15.20 4.18
C VAL A 179 -24.86 -15.19 3.09
N GLU A 180 -25.14 -15.79 1.93
CA GLU A 180 -24.22 -15.87 0.81
C GLU A 180 -23.91 -14.49 0.20
N ALA A 181 -24.82 -13.52 0.35
CA ALA A 181 -24.58 -12.14 -0.06
C ALA A 181 -23.66 -11.41 0.94
N ALA A 182 -23.87 -11.63 2.24
CA ALA A 182 -22.99 -11.11 3.29
C ALA A 182 -21.57 -11.70 3.21
N ASP A 183 -21.45 -13.02 2.99
CA ASP A 183 -20.18 -13.71 2.77
C ASP A 183 -19.42 -13.12 1.58
N ARG A 184 -20.12 -12.95 0.44
CA ARG A 184 -19.51 -12.36 -0.76
C ARG A 184 -19.04 -10.93 -0.52
N PHE A 185 -19.85 -10.10 0.14
CA PHE A 185 -19.44 -8.75 0.50
C PHE A 185 -18.22 -8.75 1.43
N HIS A 186 -18.21 -9.60 2.45
CA HIS A 186 -17.09 -9.75 3.36
C HIS A 186 -15.80 -10.11 2.62
N LEU A 187 -15.86 -11.09 1.70
CA LEU A 187 -14.73 -11.49 0.87
C LEU A 187 -14.23 -10.37 -0.04
N GLU A 188 -15.12 -9.56 -0.63
CA GLU A 188 -14.72 -8.40 -1.45
C GLU A 188 -14.05 -7.30 -0.61
N VAL A 189 -14.56 -7.01 0.61
CA VAL A 189 -13.89 -6.07 1.53
C VAL A 189 -12.50 -6.59 1.91
N GLU A 190 -12.38 -7.87 2.26
CA GLU A 190 -11.09 -8.48 2.61
C GLU A 190 -10.13 -8.52 1.42
N ALA A 191 -10.61 -8.70 0.19
CA ALA A 191 -9.79 -8.61 -1.01
C ALA A 191 -9.18 -7.20 -1.16
N ILE A 192 -9.98 -6.14 -1.00
CA ILE A 192 -9.47 -4.77 -1.04
C ILE A 192 -8.55 -4.46 0.14
N ARG A 193 -8.85 -4.96 1.34
CA ARG A 193 -7.92 -4.82 2.48
C ARG A 193 -6.58 -5.50 2.20
N MET A 194 -6.59 -6.63 1.48
CA MET A 194 -5.38 -7.30 1.03
C MET A 194 -4.63 -6.47 -0.02
N ASP A 195 -5.32 -5.82 -0.96
CA ASP A 195 -4.69 -4.86 -1.89
C ASP A 195 -4.03 -3.70 -1.13
N LEU A 196 -4.73 -3.08 -0.18
CA LEU A 196 -4.18 -2.03 0.68
C LEU A 196 -2.98 -2.52 1.52
N PHE A 197 -3.01 -3.79 1.95
CA PHE A 197 -1.88 -4.41 2.64
C PHE A 197 -0.66 -4.55 1.74
N VAL A 198 -0.85 -4.98 0.49
CA VAL A 198 0.25 -5.09 -0.48
C VAL A 198 0.83 -3.72 -0.83
N ILE A 199 -0.02 -2.72 -1.06
CA ILE A 199 0.41 -1.31 -1.22
C ILE A 199 1.21 -0.87 0.01
N HIS A 200 0.82 -1.34 1.20
CA HIS A 200 1.52 -1.04 2.44
C HIS A 200 2.92 -1.64 2.55
N LEU A 201 3.12 -2.83 1.99
CA LEU A 201 4.41 -3.49 1.90
C LEU A 201 5.29 -2.91 0.78
N GLU A 202 4.69 -2.53 -0.34
CA GLU A 202 5.41 -2.14 -1.55
C GLU A 202 5.91 -0.68 -1.51
N TYR A 203 5.09 0.25 -1.03
CA TYR A 203 5.39 1.68 -1.15
C TYR A 203 5.88 2.30 0.17
N PRO A 204 6.68 3.40 0.10
CA PRO A 204 7.06 4.19 1.28
C PRO A 204 5.84 4.72 2.02
N ARG A 205 5.81 4.57 3.34
CA ARG A 205 4.76 5.11 4.22
C ARG A 205 4.95 6.61 4.43
N ALA A 206 3.89 7.29 4.86
CA ALA A 206 3.92 8.74 5.13
C ALA A 206 4.98 9.15 6.16
N ASP A 207 5.35 8.24 7.06
CA ASP A 207 6.37 8.45 8.08
C ASP A 207 7.72 7.82 7.72
N GLU A 208 7.94 7.40 6.47
CA GLU A 208 9.19 6.82 6.01
C GLU A 208 9.89 7.70 4.97
N LYS A 209 11.22 7.73 5.03
CA LYS A 209 12.07 8.32 3.99
C LYS A 209 12.90 7.23 3.32
N ALA A 210 13.10 7.35 2.01
CA ALA A 210 14.01 6.47 1.28
C ALA A 210 15.46 6.89 1.49
N LEU A 211 16.31 5.93 1.87
CA LEU A 211 17.74 6.13 2.07
C LEU A 211 18.58 5.58 0.92
N ILE A 212 18.17 4.42 0.40
CA ILE A 212 18.83 3.76 -0.73
C ILE A 212 17.75 3.40 -1.73
N LYS A 213 18.04 3.64 -3.02
CA LYS A 213 17.26 3.16 -4.16
C LYS A 213 18.20 2.60 -5.20
N LEU A 214 18.00 1.35 -5.58
CA LEU A 214 18.84 0.64 -6.54
C LEU A 214 17.96 -0.18 -7.47
N GLN A 215 18.47 -0.46 -8.66
CA GLN A 215 17.85 -1.39 -9.59
C GLN A 215 18.80 -2.57 -9.79
N ALA A 216 18.25 -3.77 -9.76
CA ALA A 216 18.96 -5.01 -10.01
C ALA A 216 18.22 -5.80 -11.09
N GLN A 217 18.97 -6.52 -11.92
CA GLN A 217 18.36 -7.39 -12.93
C GLN A 217 17.63 -8.56 -12.27
N ASP A 218 18.25 -9.22 -11.31
CA ASP A 218 17.65 -10.33 -10.59
C ASP A 218 18.11 -10.30 -9.13
N VAL A 219 17.16 -10.55 -8.24
CA VAL A 219 17.38 -10.68 -6.80
C VAL A 219 16.78 -12.00 -6.34
N HIS A 220 17.56 -12.75 -5.57
CA HIS A 220 17.18 -14.07 -5.09
C HIS A 220 17.26 -14.14 -3.57
N THR A 221 16.27 -14.80 -2.98
CA THR A 221 16.34 -15.41 -1.65
C THR A 221 16.24 -16.93 -1.82
N GLU A 222 16.35 -17.69 -0.74
CA GLU A 222 16.12 -19.14 -0.78
C GLU A 222 14.70 -19.54 -1.25
N ARG A 223 13.72 -18.62 -1.22
CA ARG A 223 12.31 -18.89 -1.55
C ARG A 223 11.80 -18.11 -2.76
N MET A 224 12.42 -16.98 -3.09
CA MET A 224 11.86 -16.03 -4.04
C MET A 224 12.91 -15.59 -5.06
N HIS A 225 12.48 -15.46 -6.31
CA HIS A 225 13.25 -14.87 -7.38
C HIS A 225 12.49 -13.69 -7.95
N ILE A 226 13.10 -12.50 -7.90
CA ILE A 226 12.49 -11.25 -8.35
C ILE A 226 13.33 -10.70 -9.51
N CYS A 227 12.78 -10.77 -10.72
CA CYS A 227 13.37 -10.18 -11.92
C CYS A 227 13.04 -8.68 -12.01
N ASP A 228 13.93 -7.93 -12.65
CA ASP A 228 13.87 -6.48 -12.86
C ASP A 228 13.47 -5.75 -11.56
N ALA A 229 14.26 -5.95 -10.51
CA ALA A 229 13.93 -5.53 -9.17
C ALA A 229 14.30 -4.07 -8.89
N ASP A 230 13.36 -3.31 -8.35
CA ASP A 230 13.61 -2.06 -7.63
C ASP A 230 13.81 -2.37 -6.14
N ILE A 231 14.95 -1.97 -5.59
CA ILE A 231 15.34 -2.21 -4.20
C ILE A 231 15.37 -0.88 -3.48
N THR A 232 14.66 -0.80 -2.37
CA THR A 232 14.60 0.40 -1.54
C THR A 232 14.82 0.08 -0.07
N ILE A 233 15.68 0.86 0.58
CA ILE A 233 15.75 0.90 2.05
C ILE A 233 15.04 2.15 2.54
N LEU A 234 14.07 1.93 3.39
CA LEU A 234 13.22 2.95 3.99
C LEU A 234 13.58 3.09 5.47
N GLN A 235 13.56 4.30 5.98
CA GLN A 235 13.72 4.59 7.40
C GLN A 235 12.51 5.34 7.92
N ASN A 236 11.90 4.80 8.97
CA ASN A 236 10.83 5.45 9.69
C ASN A 236 11.37 6.69 10.43
N THR A 237 10.84 7.86 10.12
CA THR A 237 11.27 9.16 10.66
C THR A 237 11.02 9.32 12.16
N LYS A 238 10.04 8.60 12.72
CA LYS A 238 9.68 8.67 14.14
C LYS A 238 10.43 7.65 14.97
N THR A 239 10.47 6.39 14.51
CA THR A 239 11.05 5.26 15.25
C THR A 239 12.49 4.96 14.86
N GLN A 240 13.00 5.60 13.79
CA GLN A 240 14.31 5.35 13.18
C GLN A 240 14.53 3.92 12.67
N ARG A 241 13.48 3.08 12.66
CA ARG A 241 13.54 1.69 12.18
C ARG A 241 13.65 1.62 10.67
N PHE A 242 14.30 0.58 10.19
CA PHE A 242 14.51 0.34 8.77
C PHE A 242 13.59 -0.75 8.23
N ARG A 243 13.25 -0.59 6.95
CA ARG A 243 12.47 -1.55 6.17
C ARG A 243 13.13 -1.73 4.81
N LEU A 244 13.37 -2.98 4.44
CA LEU A 244 13.83 -3.33 3.10
C LEU A 244 12.60 -3.67 2.25
N VAL A 245 12.57 -3.13 1.04
CA VAL A 245 11.59 -3.48 0.01
C VAL A 245 12.32 -3.85 -1.26
N VAL A 246 12.05 -5.03 -1.77
CA VAL A 246 12.47 -5.48 -3.10
C VAL A 246 11.19 -5.76 -3.88
N ARG A 247 10.97 -5.05 -4.98
CA ARG A 247 9.79 -5.25 -5.81
C ARG A 247 10.20 -5.47 -7.27
N SER A 248 9.50 -6.33 -7.98
CA SER A 248 9.63 -6.40 -9.43
C SER A 248 9.05 -5.14 -10.05
N LYS A 249 9.64 -4.70 -11.17
CA LYS A 249 9.15 -3.53 -11.91
C LYS A 249 7.69 -3.64 -12.38
N ASN A 250 7.17 -4.85 -12.55
CA ASN A 250 5.76 -5.10 -12.90
C ASN A 250 4.82 -5.20 -11.69
N GLY A 251 5.31 -5.04 -10.45
CA GLY A 251 4.52 -5.11 -9.22
C GLY A 251 4.03 -6.49 -8.81
N TYR A 252 4.31 -7.55 -9.58
CA TYR A 252 3.82 -8.91 -9.28
C TYR A 252 4.59 -9.64 -8.19
N SER A 253 5.77 -9.18 -7.83
CA SER A 253 6.62 -9.80 -6.82
C SER A 253 7.13 -8.74 -5.87
N VAL A 254 6.80 -8.86 -4.58
CA VAL A 254 7.25 -7.95 -3.53
C VAL A 254 7.79 -8.76 -2.36
N LEU A 255 9.00 -8.43 -1.94
CA LEU A 255 9.58 -8.86 -0.68
C LEU A 255 9.71 -7.63 0.21
N SER A 256 9.03 -7.62 1.35
CA SER A 256 9.16 -6.56 2.34
C SER A 256 9.58 -7.14 3.69
N GLN A 257 10.68 -6.63 4.23
CA GLN A 257 11.18 -7.04 5.54
C GLN A 257 11.06 -5.91 6.53
N GLU A 258 10.32 -6.16 7.60
CA GLU A 258 10.14 -5.24 8.71
C GLU A 258 11.01 -5.67 9.90
N HIS A 259 11.84 -4.75 10.37
CA HIS A 259 12.43 -4.91 11.69
C HIS A 259 11.37 -4.63 12.77
N THR A 260 10.71 -5.70 13.21
CA THR A 260 9.83 -5.70 14.39
C THR A 260 10.62 -6.18 15.61
N PRO A 261 10.44 -5.56 16.80
CA PRO A 261 10.95 -6.11 18.04
C PRO A 261 10.18 -7.38 18.37
N TYR A 262 10.90 -8.48 18.52
CA TYR A 262 10.36 -9.69 19.12
C TYR A 262 10.29 -9.50 20.63
N GLY A 263 9.10 -9.67 21.22
CA GLY A 263 8.93 -9.85 22.66
C GLY A 263 8.49 -8.60 23.43
N ALA A 264 7.65 -8.84 24.45
CA ALA A 264 7.09 -7.86 25.38
C ALA A 264 8.11 -7.20 26.32
N ASP A 265 9.41 -7.26 26.00
CA ASP A 265 10.44 -6.56 26.73
C ASP A 265 10.71 -5.22 26.06
N MET A 266 10.21 -4.17 26.71
CA MET A 266 10.43 -2.75 26.40
C MET A 266 11.93 -2.34 26.37
N PHE A 267 12.86 -3.29 26.54
CA PHE A 267 14.31 -3.11 26.54
C PHE A 267 15.07 -4.05 25.59
N ALA A 268 14.39 -4.94 24.85
CA ALA A 268 15.04 -5.74 23.82
C ALA A 268 15.17 -4.92 22.53
N VAL A 269 16.27 -4.19 22.41
CA VAL A 269 16.69 -3.59 21.13
C VAL A 269 17.05 -4.75 20.20
N THR A 270 16.09 -5.23 19.39
CA THR A 270 16.44 -6.03 18.20
C THR A 270 17.45 -5.22 17.41
N LYS A 271 18.61 -5.83 17.16
CA LYS A 271 19.63 -5.24 16.29
C LYS A 271 18.98 -5.00 14.93
N ASP A 272 18.98 -3.75 14.50
CA ASP A 272 18.55 -3.44 13.15
C ASP A 272 19.55 -4.03 12.13
N PHE A 273 19.11 -4.14 10.89
CA PHE A 273 19.89 -4.57 9.73
C PHE A 273 21.33 -4.01 9.72
N PHE A 274 21.51 -2.75 10.13
CA PHE A 274 22.77 -2.03 10.12
C PHE A 274 23.64 -2.33 11.34
N GLN A 275 23.04 -2.54 12.51
CA GLN A 275 23.76 -2.95 13.72
C GLN A 275 24.40 -4.33 13.54
N THR A 276 23.73 -5.26 12.87
CA THR A 276 24.33 -6.57 12.59
C THR A 276 25.37 -6.48 11.48
N LEU A 277 25.14 -5.63 10.46
CA LEU A 277 26.16 -5.33 9.46
C LEU A 277 27.44 -4.75 10.09
N ALA A 278 27.31 -3.79 11.01
CA ALA A 278 28.44 -3.16 11.67
C ALA A 278 29.23 -4.11 12.58
N ALA A 279 28.55 -5.06 13.23
CA ALA A 279 29.19 -6.01 14.15
C ALA A 279 29.75 -7.26 13.44
N GLY A 280 29.05 -7.76 12.42
CA GLY A 280 29.30 -9.06 11.79
C GLY A 280 29.74 -9.00 10.33
N ASN A 281 29.84 -7.81 9.73
CA ASN A 281 30.15 -7.59 8.32
C ASN A 281 29.14 -8.26 7.35
N ARG A 282 27.96 -8.63 7.86
CA ARG A 282 26.86 -9.21 7.10
C ARG A 282 25.53 -8.68 7.64
N PRO A 283 24.60 -8.26 6.77
CA PRO A 283 23.27 -7.88 7.19
C PRO A 283 22.50 -9.12 7.71
N ASP A 284 21.68 -8.91 8.73
CA ASP A 284 20.80 -9.95 9.28
C ASP A 284 19.41 -9.80 8.70
N TYR A 285 18.97 -10.85 8.03
CA TYR A 285 17.68 -10.94 7.38
C TYR A 285 16.71 -11.86 8.13
N ASN A 286 17.06 -12.33 9.34
CA ASN A 286 16.24 -13.25 10.12
C ASN A 286 15.13 -12.54 10.92
N THR A 287 14.45 -11.56 10.30
CA THR A 287 13.37 -10.79 10.90
C THR A 287 12.10 -10.90 10.06
N LEU A 288 10.95 -10.57 10.66
CA LEU A 288 9.65 -10.68 10.01
C LEU A 288 9.67 -10.12 8.59
N SER A 289 9.33 -10.97 7.63
CA SER A 289 9.19 -10.56 6.23
C SER A 289 7.87 -11.03 5.64
N PHE A 290 7.49 -10.37 4.57
CA PHE A 290 6.32 -10.69 3.76
C PHE A 290 6.77 -10.89 2.32
N GLU A 291 6.32 -12.00 1.75
CA GLU A 291 6.55 -12.36 0.36
C GLU A 291 5.21 -12.32 -0.37
N VAL A 292 5.14 -11.52 -1.42
CA VAL A 292 3.96 -11.34 -2.27
C VAL A 292 4.33 -11.79 -3.66
N TYR A 293 3.57 -12.71 -4.24
CA TYR A 293 3.73 -13.12 -5.63
C TYR A 293 2.41 -13.52 -6.27
N MET A 294 2.38 -13.59 -7.59
CA MET A 294 1.26 -14.17 -8.34
C MET A 294 1.55 -15.65 -8.59
N ASP A 295 0.61 -16.53 -8.24
CA ASP A 295 0.72 -17.95 -8.54
C ASP A 295 0.42 -18.25 -10.02
N ALA A 296 0.54 -19.53 -10.41
CA ALA A 296 0.31 -19.97 -11.79
C ALA A 296 -1.13 -19.75 -12.29
N SER A 297 -2.09 -19.53 -11.39
CA SER A 297 -3.49 -19.21 -11.73
C SER A 297 -3.73 -17.71 -11.89
N GLY A 298 -2.71 -16.87 -11.65
CA GLY A 298 -2.86 -15.42 -11.60
C GLY A 298 -3.53 -14.94 -10.33
N LYS A 299 -3.54 -15.74 -9.26
CA LYS A 299 -4.01 -15.31 -7.94
C LYS A 299 -2.84 -14.80 -7.12
N ARG A 300 -3.04 -13.68 -6.42
CA ARG A 300 -2.03 -13.16 -5.49
C ARG A 300 -1.93 -14.03 -4.25
N VAL A 301 -0.70 -14.35 -3.87
CA VAL A 301 -0.34 -15.06 -2.65
C VAL A 301 0.48 -14.12 -1.78
N VAL A 302 0.13 -14.03 -0.50
CA VAL A 302 0.85 -13.24 0.51
C VAL A 302 1.28 -14.20 1.61
N THR A 303 2.58 -14.37 1.78
CA THR A 303 3.18 -15.29 2.76
C THR A 303 3.88 -14.48 3.84
N LYS A 304 3.53 -14.75 5.11
CA LYS A 304 4.20 -14.18 6.29
C LYS A 304 5.32 -15.12 6.73
N CYS A 305 6.55 -14.61 6.73
CA CYS A 305 7.74 -15.35 7.10
C CYS A 305 8.30 -14.79 8.42
N SER A 306 7.91 -15.40 9.54
CA SER A 306 8.27 -14.92 10.89
C SER A 306 9.78 -14.92 11.16
N GLN A 307 10.51 -15.85 10.55
CA GLN A 307 11.97 -15.97 10.66
C GLN A 307 12.72 -15.23 9.56
N GLY A 308 12.03 -14.47 8.70
CA GLY A 308 12.71 -13.77 7.61
C GLY A 308 13.23 -14.69 6.52
N PHE A 309 14.38 -14.34 5.99
CA PHE A 309 15.14 -15.09 5.00
C PHE A 309 16.64 -15.07 5.34
N THR A 310 17.42 -15.95 4.73
CA THR A 310 18.83 -16.15 5.13
C THR A 310 19.79 -15.27 4.34
N HIS A 311 19.50 -14.98 3.07
CA HIS A 311 20.37 -14.21 2.20
C HIS A 311 19.59 -13.42 1.15
N LEU A 312 20.19 -12.32 0.71
CA LEU A 312 19.76 -11.55 -0.46
C LEU A 312 20.89 -11.57 -1.49
N VAL A 313 20.72 -12.34 -2.56
CA VAL A 313 21.75 -12.55 -3.59
C VAL A 313 21.37 -11.80 -4.86
N PHE A 314 22.37 -11.18 -5.48
CA PHE A 314 22.24 -10.44 -6.72
C PHE A 314 22.92 -11.21 -7.84
N SER A 315 22.34 -11.21 -9.03
CA SER A 315 23.00 -11.81 -10.20
C SER A 315 24.19 -10.99 -10.71
N ASP A 316 24.24 -9.69 -10.37
CA ASP A 316 25.35 -8.78 -10.71
C ASP A 316 26.15 -8.41 -9.45
N SER A 317 27.41 -8.87 -9.40
CA SER A 317 28.33 -8.58 -8.29
C SER A 317 28.62 -7.09 -8.11
N LYS A 318 28.50 -6.27 -9.17
CA LYS A 318 28.65 -4.80 -9.07
C LYS A 318 27.49 -4.19 -8.30
N ILE A 319 26.26 -4.67 -8.53
CA ILE A 319 25.08 -4.19 -7.82
C ILE A 319 25.15 -4.63 -6.35
N GLU A 320 25.64 -5.84 -6.06
CA GLU A 320 25.89 -6.29 -4.69
C GLU A 320 26.90 -5.39 -3.96
N GLN A 321 27.99 -5.00 -4.63
CA GLN A 321 28.96 -4.04 -4.07
C GLN A 321 28.34 -2.68 -3.81
N VAL A 322 27.57 -2.13 -4.76
CA VAL A 322 26.90 -0.84 -4.61
C VAL A 322 25.86 -0.89 -3.49
N PHE A 323 25.10 -1.98 -3.38
CA PHE A 323 24.18 -2.21 -2.28
C PHE A 323 24.93 -2.17 -0.95
N THR A 324 25.97 -3.00 -0.80
CA THR A 324 26.81 -3.07 0.41
C THR A 324 27.44 -1.72 0.78
N MET A 325 27.95 -0.98 -0.20
CA MET A 325 28.48 0.38 0.02
C MET A 325 27.39 1.34 0.50
N GLY A 326 26.20 1.29 -0.10
CA GLY A 326 25.05 2.06 0.34
C GLY A 326 24.68 1.70 1.79
N LEU A 327 24.76 0.42 2.15
CA LEU A 327 24.49 0.00 3.51
C LEU A 327 25.50 0.58 4.51
N ALA A 328 26.80 0.50 4.18
CA ALA A 328 27.86 1.04 5.02
C ALA A 328 27.76 2.57 5.18
N ALA A 329 27.36 3.28 4.11
CA ALA A 329 27.14 4.73 4.16
C ALA A 329 25.98 5.12 5.10
N VAL A 330 24.92 4.30 5.16
CA VAL A 330 23.77 4.54 6.04
C VAL A 330 24.06 4.11 7.49
N GLY A 331 24.74 2.98 7.68
CA GLY A 331 25.08 2.44 9.00
C GLY A 331 26.24 3.15 9.71
N GLY A 332 26.98 3.99 9.00
CA GLY A 332 28.22 4.60 9.48
C GLY A 332 29.43 3.66 9.36
N PRO A 333 30.67 4.19 9.45
CA PRO A 333 31.86 3.39 9.25
C PRO A 333 31.95 2.29 10.32
N SER A 334 31.99 1.04 9.87
CA SER A 334 32.52 -0.04 10.69
C SER A 334 34.03 0.19 10.81
N GLU A 335 34.56 0.30 12.03
CA GLU A 335 35.99 0.57 12.32
C GLU A 335 36.99 -0.44 11.72
N ARG A 336 36.54 -1.42 10.92
CA ARG A 336 37.37 -2.50 10.37
C ARG A 336 37.87 -2.28 8.94
N TYR A 337 37.50 -1.19 8.26
CA TYR A 337 38.01 -0.89 6.91
C TYR A 337 39.26 0.00 6.87
N LEU A 338 39.88 0.32 8.02
CA LEU A 338 41.09 1.16 8.10
C LEU A 338 42.37 0.41 8.52
N THR A 339 42.35 -0.91 8.59
CA THR A 339 43.57 -1.70 8.86
C THR A 339 43.76 -2.77 7.81
N ASP A 340 43.92 -2.37 6.56
CA ASP A 340 44.63 -3.20 5.59
C ASP A 340 45.31 -2.30 4.56
N GLY A 341 46.54 -1.89 4.89
CA GLY A 341 47.32 -1.01 4.02
C GLY A 341 48.36 -0.19 4.75
N SER A 342 49.35 -0.85 5.37
CA SER A 342 50.75 -0.41 5.44
C SER A 342 51.48 -1.11 6.59
N GLN A 343 52.08 -2.27 6.33
CA GLN A 343 53.35 -2.61 6.95
C GLN A 343 54.28 -3.12 5.86
N ASP A 344 55.04 -2.18 5.30
CA ASP A 344 56.32 -2.48 4.68
C ASP A 344 57.17 -3.23 5.71
N GLU A 345 57.46 -4.50 5.45
CA GLU A 345 58.56 -5.20 6.12
C GLU A 345 59.88 -4.73 5.50
N PRO A 346 60.84 -4.19 6.27
CA PRO A 346 62.21 -4.08 5.81
C PRO A 346 62.96 -5.40 6.07
N MET A 347 63.62 -5.87 5.02
CA MET A 347 64.54 -7.02 5.04
C MET A 347 65.77 -6.80 5.95
N GLU A 348 66.15 -7.92 6.58
CA GLU A 348 67.49 -8.40 6.97
C GLU A 348 68.45 -7.53 7.79
N GLY A 349 68.95 -8.14 8.89
CA GLY A 349 70.10 -7.66 9.65
C GLY A 349 70.62 -8.70 10.63
N VAL A 350 71.56 -9.51 10.15
CA VAL A 350 72.38 -10.53 10.81
C VAL A 350 72.90 -10.13 12.20
N ALA A 351 72.87 -11.06 13.16
CA ALA A 351 73.83 -11.08 14.28
C ALA A 351 74.48 -12.46 14.37
N GLN A 352 75.77 -12.52 14.03
CA GLN A 352 76.68 -13.58 14.44
C GLN A 352 77.29 -13.21 15.80
N THR A 353 77.39 -14.24 16.67
CA THR A 353 78.16 -14.39 17.92
C THR A 353 77.88 -13.45 19.08
#